data_AF-A0A831XEP9-F1
#
_entry.id   AF-A0A831XEP9-F1
#
_cell.length_a   1.000
_cell.length_b   1.000
_cell.length_c   1.000
_cell.angle_alpha   90.00
_cell.angle_beta   90.00
_cell.angle_gamma   90.00
#
_symmetry.space_group_name_H-M   'P 1'
#
loop_
_entity.id
_entity.type
_entity.pdbx_description
1 polymer ?
#
loop_
_entity_poly.entity_id
_entity_poly.type
_entity_poly.pdbx_seq_one_letter_code
_entity_poly.pdbx_strand_id
1 'polypeptide(L)'
;MPTGREAAGKRQAPARLPLREHRLRARVSLEEIMGRTKLSRRFLEAIEEGRYGDLPGGVFTVSYIRQYADAIGYDAELILEHWRKTSAGAEEPVVEVRRTQTPRWIRFFQSV
;
A
#
# COMPACT_ATOMS: atom_id res chain seq x y z
N MET A 1 16.42 -9.30 41.42
CA MET A 1 15.40 -9.23 40.36
C MET A 1 14.22 -8.43 40.90
N PRO A 2 13.98 -7.23 40.35
CA PRO A 2 12.85 -7.10 39.42
C PRO A 2 13.29 -6.66 38.02
N THR A 3 12.55 -7.16 37.06
CA THR A 3 12.69 -7.01 35.61
C THR A 3 12.43 -5.57 35.17
N GLY A 4 13.50 -4.84 34.87
CA GLY A 4 13.44 -3.62 34.07
C GLY A 4 13.25 -4.01 32.61
N ARG A 5 12.00 -4.08 32.18
CA ARG A 5 11.62 -4.05 30.76
C ARG A 5 12.21 -2.76 30.18
N GLU A 6 13.40 -2.86 29.60
CA GLU A 6 14.03 -1.76 28.88
C GLU A 6 13.01 -1.23 27.88
N ALA A 7 12.66 0.04 28.09
CA ALA A 7 11.79 0.77 27.22
C ALA A 7 12.42 0.73 25.83
N ALA A 8 11.83 -0.08 24.93
CA ALA A 8 12.11 0.00 23.52
C ALA A 8 11.87 1.46 23.11
N GLY A 9 12.98 2.20 22.96
CA GLY A 9 12.94 3.61 22.60
C GLY A 9 12.03 3.76 21.40
N LYS A 10 11.08 4.70 21.50
CA LYS A 10 10.17 5.04 20.40
C LYS A 10 11.05 5.33 19.19
N ARG A 11 11.22 4.35 18.30
CA ARG A 11 11.94 4.53 17.03
C ARG A 11 11.08 5.53 16.27
N GLN A 12 11.50 6.80 16.29
CA GLN A 12 10.87 7.80 15.46
C GLN A 12 11.06 7.32 14.02
N ALA A 13 9.95 6.94 13.39
CA ALA A 13 9.97 6.56 12.00
C ALA A 13 10.55 7.73 11.20
N PRO A 14 11.52 7.49 10.31
CA PRO A 14 12.16 8.55 9.57
C PRO A 14 11.12 9.33 8.75
N ALA A 15 11.36 10.63 8.54
CA ALA A 15 10.50 11.50 7.74
C ALA A 15 10.33 11.02 6.29
N ARG A 16 11.21 10.14 5.82
CA ARG A 16 11.12 9.44 4.54
C ARG A 16 11.58 7.99 4.70
N LEU A 17 10.84 7.05 4.13
CA LEU A 17 11.23 5.64 4.08
C LEU A 17 12.22 5.39 2.93
N PRO A 18 13.28 4.59 3.13
CA PRO A 18 14.32 4.34 2.11
C PRO A 18 13.90 3.24 1.12
N LEU A 19 12.70 3.36 0.54
CA LEU A 19 12.07 2.30 -0.26
C LEU A 19 12.80 2.06 -1.57
N ARG A 20 13.19 3.14 -2.27
CA ARG A 20 13.97 3.06 -3.51
C ARG A 20 15.32 2.38 -3.26
N GLU A 21 16.03 2.78 -2.22
CA GLU A 21 17.32 2.21 -1.85
C GLU A 21 17.17 0.73 -1.48
N HIS A 22 16.09 0.36 -0.79
CA HIS A 22 15.77 -1.03 -0.48
C HIS A 22 15.53 -1.85 -1.74
N ARG A 23 14.68 -1.35 -2.66
CA ARG A 23 14.40 -2.01 -3.94
C ARG A 23 15.68 -2.23 -4.76
N LEU A 24 16.53 -1.21 -4.86
CA LEU A 24 17.80 -1.30 -5.59
C LEU A 24 18.75 -2.33 -4.98
N ARG A 25 18.83 -2.42 -3.65
CA ARG A 25 19.60 -3.48 -2.96
C ARG A 25 19.02 -4.87 -3.21
N ALA A 26 17.70 -4.98 -3.31
CA ALA A 26 17.00 -6.22 -3.68
C ALA A 26 17.13 -6.56 -5.18
N ARG A 27 17.74 -5.69 -6.00
CA ARG A 27 17.90 -5.86 -7.46
C ARG A 27 16.58 -6.03 -8.23
N VAL A 28 15.49 -5.48 -7.69
CA VAL A 28 14.17 -5.51 -8.33
C VAL A 28 13.97 -4.26 -9.19
N SER A 29 13.63 -4.42 -10.47
CA SER A 29 13.34 -3.29 -11.36
C SER A 29 11.88 -2.83 -11.22
N LEU A 30 11.57 -1.60 -11.59
CA LEU A 30 10.18 -1.14 -11.58
C LEU A 30 9.36 -1.91 -12.63
N GLU A 31 9.96 -2.24 -13.77
CA GLU A 31 9.37 -3.03 -14.84
C GLU A 31 8.94 -4.42 -14.37
N GLU A 32 9.74 -5.07 -13.53
CA GLU A 32 9.40 -6.36 -12.93
C GLU A 32 8.17 -6.24 -12.02
N ILE A 33 8.16 -5.22 -11.15
CA ILE A 33 7.03 -4.97 -10.24
C ILE A 33 5.77 -4.67 -11.06
N MET A 34 5.85 -3.84 -12.10
CA MET A 34 4.74 -3.55 -13.02
C MET A 34 4.23 -4.83 -13.68
N GLY A 35 5.13 -5.71 -14.13
CA GLY A 35 4.79 -6.99 -14.76
C GLY A 35 3.94 -7.89 -13.85
N ARG A 36 4.32 -7.96 -12.56
CA ARG A 36 3.71 -8.80 -11.53
C ARG A 36 2.42 -8.21 -10.94
N THR A 37 2.37 -6.90 -10.71
CA THR A 37 1.29 -6.22 -9.96
C THR A 37 0.30 -5.46 -10.84
N LYS A 38 0.66 -5.19 -12.10
CA LYS A 38 -0.08 -4.31 -13.04
C LYS A 38 -0.20 -2.86 -12.57
N LEU A 39 0.52 -2.47 -11.52
CA LEU A 39 0.65 -1.07 -11.13
C LEU A 39 1.43 -0.30 -12.18
N SER A 40 1.07 0.96 -12.41
CA SER A 40 1.84 1.84 -13.30
C SER A 40 3.13 2.31 -12.64
N ARG A 41 4.17 2.57 -13.44
CA ARG A 41 5.42 3.18 -12.96
C ARG A 41 5.19 4.38 -12.06
N ARG A 42 4.30 5.29 -12.48
CA ARG A 42 3.97 6.52 -11.75
C ARG A 42 3.55 6.25 -10.30
N PHE A 43 2.78 5.19 -10.06
CA PHE A 43 2.33 4.85 -8.71
C PHE A 43 3.43 4.22 -7.86
N LEU A 44 4.30 3.42 -8.48
CA LEU A 44 5.46 2.84 -7.78
C LEU A 44 6.44 3.93 -7.35
N GLU A 45 6.71 4.90 -8.23
CA GLU A 45 7.54 6.08 -7.93
C GLU A 45 6.89 6.96 -6.86
N ALA A 46 5.57 7.17 -6.93
CA ALA A 46 4.84 7.88 -5.87
C ALA A 46 4.99 7.22 -4.49
N ILE A 47 4.96 5.88 -4.41
CA ILE A 47 5.20 5.14 -3.17
C ILE A 47 6.66 5.35 -2.70
N GLU A 48 7.65 5.27 -3.59
CA GLU A 48 9.07 5.50 -3.27
C GLU A 48 9.38 6.91 -2.75
N GLU A 49 8.59 7.89 -3.22
CA GLU A 49 8.76 9.29 -2.88
C GLU A 49 7.83 9.75 -1.74
N GLY A 50 6.96 8.86 -1.23
CA GLY A 50 5.97 9.20 -0.21
C GLY A 50 4.86 10.13 -0.72
N ARG A 51 4.71 10.30 -2.03
CA ARG A 51 3.66 11.11 -2.67
C ARG A 51 2.34 10.33 -2.74
N TYR A 52 1.80 9.93 -1.61
CA TYR A 52 0.60 9.08 -1.56
C TYR A 52 -0.65 9.74 -2.16
N GLY A 53 -0.70 11.08 -2.24
CA GLY A 53 -1.77 11.82 -2.92
C GLY A 53 -1.80 11.63 -4.45
N ASP A 54 -0.72 11.13 -5.06
CA ASP A 54 -0.68 10.79 -6.49
C ASP A 54 -1.30 9.42 -6.79
N LEU A 55 -1.62 8.63 -5.75
CA LEU A 55 -2.31 7.36 -5.91
C LEU A 55 -3.79 7.62 -6.23
N PRO A 56 -4.50 6.64 -6.83
CA PRO A 56 -5.92 6.78 -7.14
C PRO A 56 -6.83 7.04 -5.92
N GLY A 57 -6.29 6.94 -4.69
CA GLY A 57 -7.00 7.20 -3.44
C GLY A 57 -7.98 6.09 -3.04
N GLY A 58 -8.63 6.29 -1.90
CA GLY A 58 -9.66 5.41 -1.37
C GLY A 58 -9.17 3.99 -1.08
N VAL A 59 -10.04 3.00 -1.30
CA VAL A 59 -9.80 1.60 -0.92
C VAL A 59 -8.58 0.95 -1.59
N PHE A 60 -8.04 1.56 -2.65
CA PHE A 60 -6.93 0.99 -3.44
C PHE A 60 -5.54 1.34 -2.88
N THR A 61 -5.39 2.45 -2.17
CA THR A 61 -4.08 2.91 -1.64
C THR A 61 -3.40 1.84 -0.79
N VAL A 62 -4.16 1.22 0.12
CA VAL A 62 -3.67 0.14 0.99
C VAL A 62 -3.20 -1.07 0.18
N SER A 63 -3.95 -1.44 -0.86
CA SER A 63 -3.58 -2.56 -1.73
C SER A 63 -2.30 -2.27 -2.51
N TYR A 64 -2.14 -1.05 -3.02
CA TYR A 64 -0.98 -0.67 -3.83
C TYR A 64 0.30 -0.66 -2.98
N ILE A 65 0.20 -0.12 -1.75
CA ILE A 65 1.30 -0.14 -0.78
C ILE A 65 1.71 -1.58 -0.45
N ARG A 66 0.75 -2.47 -0.19
CA ARG A 66 1.03 -3.89 0.12
C ARG A 66 1.68 -4.61 -1.05
N GLN A 67 1.17 -4.42 -2.26
CA GLN A 67 1.73 -5.01 -3.47
C GLN A 67 3.17 -4.54 -3.74
N TYR A 68 3.44 -3.25 -3.56
CA TYR A 68 4.80 -2.71 -3.68
C TYR A 68 5.73 -3.30 -2.60
N ALA A 69 5.30 -3.29 -1.33
CA ALA A 69 6.07 -3.80 -0.21
C ALA A 69 6.46 -5.27 -0.39
N ASP A 70 5.50 -6.11 -0.77
CA ASP A 70 5.72 -7.53 -1.09
C ASP A 70 6.73 -7.70 -2.23
N ALA A 71 6.58 -6.94 -3.31
CA ALA A 71 7.46 -7.04 -4.47
C ALA A 71 8.93 -6.71 -4.17
N ILE A 72 9.20 -5.89 -3.14
CA ILE A 72 10.55 -5.51 -2.73
C ILE A 72 11.02 -6.18 -1.42
N GLY A 73 10.20 -7.05 -0.83
CA GLY A 73 10.49 -7.71 0.45
C GLY A 73 10.58 -6.75 1.63
N TYR A 74 9.76 -5.70 1.66
CA TYR A 74 9.70 -4.70 2.74
C TYR A 74 8.47 -4.89 3.62
N ASP A 75 8.55 -4.47 4.88
CA ASP A 75 7.40 -4.53 5.79
C ASP A 75 6.34 -3.49 5.38
N ALA A 76 5.20 -3.99 4.89
CA ALA A 76 4.09 -3.17 4.45
C ALA A 76 3.51 -2.29 5.57
N GLU A 77 3.52 -2.73 6.82
CA GLU A 77 2.96 -1.95 7.92
C GLU A 77 3.78 -0.69 8.23
N LEU A 78 5.10 -0.71 7.98
CA LEU A 78 5.92 0.49 8.09
C LEU A 78 5.52 1.54 7.04
N ILE A 79 5.22 1.11 5.81
CA ILE A 79 4.78 2.02 4.74
C ILE A 79 3.38 2.54 5.04
N LEU A 80 2.48 1.67 5.49
CA LEU A 80 1.11 2.05 5.85
C LEU A 80 1.08 2.99 7.05
N GLU A 81 1.95 2.81 8.04
CA GLU A 81 2.08 3.74 9.17
C GLU A 81 2.60 5.10 8.71
N HIS A 82 3.58 5.12 7.81
CA HIS A 82 4.08 6.36 7.21
C HIS A 82 3.00 7.09 6.42
N TRP A 83 2.24 6.35 5.60
CA TRP A 83 1.06 6.86 4.87
C TRP A 83 0.01 7.42 5.84
N ARG A 84 -0.42 6.68 6.87
CA ARG A 84 -1.38 7.16 7.86
C ARG A 84 -0.93 8.44 8.55
N LYS A 85 0.36 8.59 8.86
CA LYS A 85 0.91 9.81 9.50
C LYS A 85 0.94 11.01 8.56
N THR A 86 1.21 10.78 7.27
CA THR A 86 1.23 11.83 6.25
C THR A 86 -0.17 12.18 5.75
N SER A 87 -1.09 11.22 5.76
CA SER A 87 -2.49 11.37 5.36
C SER A 87 -3.44 11.66 6.52
N ALA A 88 -3.04 11.58 7.79
CA ALA A 88 -3.88 12.02 8.92
C ALA A 88 -4.20 13.54 8.91
N GLY A 89 -3.61 14.31 7.98
CA GLY A 89 -4.06 15.67 7.63
C GLY A 89 -5.08 15.74 6.48
N ALA A 90 -5.44 14.62 5.88
CA ALA A 90 -6.35 14.47 4.74
C ALA A 90 -7.28 13.27 4.99
N GLU A 91 -8.42 13.53 5.65
CA GLU A 91 -9.45 12.54 5.97
C GLU A 91 -9.82 11.67 4.76
N GLU A 92 -9.80 10.34 4.92
CA GLU A 92 -10.39 9.44 3.92
C GLU A 92 -11.91 9.33 4.15
N PRO A 93 -12.76 9.51 3.12
CA PRO A 93 -14.15 9.16 3.23
C PRO A 93 -14.25 7.63 3.30
N VAL A 94 -14.96 7.15 4.31
CA VAL A 94 -15.31 5.74 4.50
C VAL A 94 -16.10 5.28 3.27
N VAL A 95 -15.46 4.55 2.36
CA VAL A 95 -16.17 3.94 1.23
C VAL A 95 -16.96 2.76 1.79
N GLU A 96 -18.24 3.01 2.09
CA GLU A 96 -19.20 1.97 2.41
C GLU A 96 -19.33 1.03 1.22
N VAL A 97 -18.64 -0.11 1.28
CA VAL A 97 -18.74 -1.18 0.30
C VAL A 97 -20.17 -1.71 0.36
N ARG A 98 -21.05 -1.16 -0.48
CA ARG A 98 -22.38 -1.71 -0.74
C ARG A 98 -22.22 -3.06 -1.43
N ARG A 99 -22.13 -4.12 -0.63
CA ARG A 99 -22.31 -5.50 -1.07
C ARG A 99 -23.76 -5.67 -1.53
N THR A 100 -24.08 -5.39 -2.79
CA THR A 100 -25.34 -5.89 -3.38
C THR A 100 -25.39 -5.69 -4.89
N GLN A 101 -25.20 -6.79 -5.64
CA GLN A 101 -26.21 -7.43 -6.50
C GLN A 101 -25.54 -8.16 -7.67
N THR A 102 -25.71 -9.48 -7.71
CA THR A 102 -25.49 -10.29 -8.91
C THR A 102 -26.28 -9.65 -10.05
N PRO A 103 -25.65 -9.36 -11.18
CA PRO A 103 -26.35 -8.68 -12.25
C PRO A 103 -27.42 -9.63 -12.82
N ARG A 104 -28.65 -9.13 -12.94
CA ARG A 104 -29.86 -9.91 -13.33
C ARG A 104 -29.79 -10.53 -14.74
N TRP A 105 -28.73 -10.32 -15.51
CA TRP A 105 -28.53 -10.93 -16.83
C TRP A 105 -28.09 -12.41 -16.76
N ILE A 106 -27.58 -12.88 -15.61
CA ILE A 106 -27.12 -14.26 -15.41
C ILE A 106 -28.29 -15.29 -15.33
N ARG A 107 -29.55 -14.83 -15.30
CA ARG A 107 -30.74 -15.70 -15.38
C ARG A 107 -31.36 -15.82 -16.78
N PHE A 108 -30.77 -15.24 -17.82
CA PHE A 108 -31.39 -15.22 -19.16
C PHE A 108 -30.82 -16.24 -20.17
N PHE A 109 -29.81 -17.05 -19.82
CA PHE A 109 -29.16 -17.99 -20.77
C PHE A 109 -29.40 -19.48 -20.48
N GLN A 110 -30.44 -19.82 -19.72
CA GLN A 110 -30.93 -21.21 -19.59
C GLN A 110 -32.45 -21.27 -19.74
N SER A 111 -32.94 -21.14 -20.97
CA SER A 111 -34.08 -21.92 -21.47
C SER A 111 -34.37 -21.55 -22.91
N VAL A 112 -34.12 -22.53 -23.78
CA VAL A 112 -34.82 -22.87 -25.03
C VAL A 112 -34.69 -21.87 -26.19
#